data_AF-C4V6J9-F1
#
_entry.id   AF-C4V6J9-F1
#
_cell.length_a   1.000
_cell.length_b   1.000
_cell.length_c   1.000
_cell.angle_alpha   90.00
_cell.angle_beta   90.00
_cell.angle_gamma   90.00
#
_symmetry.space_group_name_H-M   'P 1'
#
loop_
_entity.id
_entity.type
_entity.pdbx_description
1 polymer ?
#
loop_
_entity_poly.entity_id
_entity_poly.type
_entity_poly.pdbx_seq_one_letter_code
_entity_poly.pdbx_strand_id
1 'polypeptide(L)'
;MTLKTNTSLSIFISEVRNLTKESFIKKVIAERRKLYLDKNITYSKILSLVYFVINDIDVDPIIFVNACGSSDFDVKKAGYLGLTLCKNSNLLILTVNTVMNDLKSPVFRECALNFLCNIQVKQRIYNDLSNFICISSTADKNILKGVIAKNRLSNLSKISIVGSSDTLAYVKVQILYDKLIDGEQVDLADNDIFFVISIYNTVKCPFLKVKLVQLYIKFYEMKRLIPRDSLFLDLQADIIKPKDIVKPSVLIALSTVISEFFIIIDKINSKIEFFICRLIDSKNCNSRLIGFNLAKKYGLFSNKLIDRSIKLGINVKYAFSTIVNLLNKQNYKEIYRRKEEMRFVMDKHMIDFNESNEIILNLLLNICRYADEDFLVKILLIHPDLAFKKDISLKLSEKSKCELFNKILSNQNVESIYLFYLIIPNNIKDRKFLEEIFTTHLTLLINKKYPKKEIVLDKMIFSICKYKKLDFFALKLKEMYKELFKKNPKLEILQIILNGIFLFNARADTKIHYIDEDYFFQYKKVNQDILHLEMIENFNIVKITNEINEDVHFKKEGMIYTCDAKNSQKIQIFIRNLNKTYTANIYL
;
A
#
# COMPACT_ATOMS: atom_id res chain seq x y z
N MET A 1 -30.30 -11.95 29.09
CA MET A 1 -30.65 -10.53 28.86
C MET A 1 -31.15 -10.42 27.42
N THR A 2 -32.46 -10.40 27.22
CA THR A 2 -33.07 -10.24 25.89
C THR A 2 -32.89 -8.79 25.44
N LEU A 3 -32.21 -8.59 24.31
CA LEU A 3 -32.15 -7.28 23.64
C LEU A 3 -33.59 -6.91 23.23
N LYS A 4 -34.25 -6.02 23.97
CA LYS A 4 -35.52 -5.42 23.54
C LYS A 4 -35.24 -4.60 22.29
N THR A 5 -35.49 -5.17 21.12
CA THR A 5 -35.42 -4.48 19.83
C THR A 5 -36.57 -3.49 19.74
N ASN A 6 -36.26 -2.23 19.46
CA ASN A 6 -37.29 -1.25 19.19
C ASN A 6 -37.82 -1.43 17.75
N THR A 7 -38.99 -2.05 17.63
CA THR A 7 -39.61 -2.42 16.36
C THR A 7 -39.82 -1.21 15.44
N SER A 8 -40.18 -0.05 15.99
CA SER A 8 -40.42 1.17 15.21
C SER A 8 -39.14 1.74 14.59
N LEU A 9 -38.02 1.76 15.32
CA LEU A 9 -36.73 2.17 14.78
C LEU A 9 -36.21 1.17 13.75
N SER A 10 -36.37 -0.14 13.98
CA SER A 10 -35.94 -1.15 13.00
C SER A 10 -36.71 -1.06 11.68
N ILE A 11 -38.02 -0.77 11.73
CA ILE A 11 -38.84 -0.54 10.53
C ILE A 11 -38.32 0.70 9.80
N PHE A 12 -38.12 1.81 10.52
CA PHE A 12 -37.57 3.04 9.93
C PHE A 12 -36.19 2.81 9.28
N ILE A 13 -35.26 2.13 9.96
CA ILE A 13 -33.94 1.78 9.42
C ILE A 13 -34.07 0.91 8.15
N SER A 14 -34.97 -0.07 8.15
CA SER A 14 -35.22 -0.92 6.99
C SER A 14 -35.74 -0.12 5.79
N GLU A 15 -36.62 0.84 6.04
CA GLU A 15 -37.20 1.69 4.99
C GLU A 15 -36.18 2.66 4.39
N VAL A 16 -35.21 3.14 5.17
CA VAL A 16 -34.24 4.14 4.69
C VAL A 16 -32.99 3.53 4.05
N ARG A 17 -32.69 2.25 4.29
CA ARG A 17 -31.49 1.55 3.78
C ARG A 17 -31.38 1.49 2.26
N ASN A 18 -32.51 1.44 1.56
CA ASN A 18 -32.57 1.28 0.10
C ASN A 18 -32.87 2.59 -0.64
N LEU A 19 -32.87 3.72 0.07
CA LEU A 19 -33.21 5.01 -0.51
C LEU A 19 -31.99 5.69 -1.14
N THR A 20 -32.23 6.45 -2.20
CA THR A 20 -31.23 7.37 -2.76
C THR A 20 -30.90 8.47 -1.75
N LYS A 21 -29.71 9.07 -1.83
CA LYS A 21 -29.26 10.10 -0.87
C LYS A 21 -30.27 11.25 -0.70
N GLU A 22 -30.92 11.68 -1.79
CA GLU A 22 -31.90 12.77 -1.75
C GLU A 22 -33.23 12.35 -1.08
N SER A 23 -33.71 11.15 -1.37
CA SER A 23 -34.95 10.62 -0.75
C SER A 23 -34.76 10.26 0.73
N PHE A 24 -33.56 9.78 1.08
CA PHE A 24 -33.12 9.60 2.46
C PHE A 24 -33.23 10.90 3.26
N ILE A 25 -32.65 12.00 2.75
CA ILE A 25 -32.68 13.31 3.44
C ILE A 25 -34.12 13.80 3.62
N LYS A 26 -34.98 13.70 2.60
CA LYS A 26 -36.39 14.11 2.70
C LYS A 26 -37.15 13.33 3.78
N LYS A 27 -36.96 12.01 3.82
CA LYS A 27 -37.64 11.13 4.78
C LYS A 27 -37.12 11.36 6.22
N VAL A 28 -35.82 11.57 6.39
CA VAL A 28 -35.21 11.95 7.66
C VAL A 28 -35.76 13.29 8.16
N ILE A 29 -35.86 14.32 7.32
CA ILE A 29 -36.39 15.64 7.73
C ILE A 29 -37.85 15.53 8.18
N ALA A 30 -38.67 14.75 7.45
CA ALA A 30 -40.07 14.52 7.80
C ALA A 30 -40.21 13.81 9.17
N GLU A 31 -39.47 12.73 9.37
CA GLU A 31 -39.49 11.98 10.63
C GLU A 31 -38.95 12.83 11.78
N ARG A 32 -37.89 13.60 11.53
CA ARG A 32 -37.33 14.54 12.51
C ARG A 32 -38.38 15.57 12.95
N ARG A 33 -39.11 16.19 12.02
CA ARG A 33 -40.19 17.15 12.34
C ARG A 33 -41.28 16.50 13.19
N LYS A 34 -41.70 15.28 12.84
CA LYS A 34 -42.68 14.50 13.61
C LYS A 34 -42.23 14.27 15.04
N LEU A 35 -40.97 13.88 15.23
CA LEU A 35 -40.39 13.63 16.56
C LEU A 35 -40.26 14.92 17.40
N TYR A 36 -39.99 16.08 16.79
CA TYR A 36 -39.94 17.36 17.50
C TYR A 36 -41.32 17.87 17.94
N LEU A 37 -42.40 17.53 17.20
CA LEU A 37 -43.77 17.90 17.57
C LEU A 37 -44.31 17.12 18.76
N ASP A 38 -43.87 15.87 18.93
CA ASP A 38 -44.21 15.07 20.11
C ASP A 38 -43.48 15.63 21.34
N LYS A 39 -44.22 16.11 22.35
CA LYS A 39 -43.63 16.65 23.57
C LYS A 39 -43.14 15.57 24.53
N ASN A 40 -43.56 14.32 24.36
CA ASN A 40 -43.18 13.23 25.25
C ASN A 40 -41.75 12.75 24.95
N ILE A 41 -40.96 12.56 26.00
CA ILE A 41 -39.62 11.97 25.90
C ILE A 41 -39.76 10.46 26.12
N THR A 42 -39.86 9.71 25.02
CA THR A 42 -39.94 8.24 25.05
C THR A 42 -38.62 7.62 24.60
N TYR A 43 -38.35 6.40 25.06
CA TYR A 43 -37.14 5.66 24.69
C TYR A 43 -37.01 5.52 23.16
N SER A 44 -38.13 5.30 22.47
CA SER A 44 -38.15 5.18 21.01
C SER A 44 -37.72 6.45 20.29
N LYS A 45 -38.27 7.58 20.69
CA LYS A 45 -37.91 8.88 20.15
C LYS A 45 -36.41 9.16 20.32
N ILE A 46 -35.86 8.92 21.52
CA ILE A 46 -34.44 9.18 21.78
C ILE A 46 -33.53 8.27 20.94
N LEU A 47 -33.87 6.98 20.79
CA LEU A 47 -33.08 6.09 19.94
C LEU A 47 -33.10 6.50 18.45
N SER A 48 -34.25 6.96 17.93
CA SER A 48 -34.34 7.48 16.56
C SER A 48 -33.47 8.73 16.36
N LEU A 49 -33.40 9.60 17.38
CA LEU A 49 -32.51 10.77 17.35
C LEU A 49 -31.04 10.36 17.46
N VAL A 50 -30.69 9.35 18.26
CA VAL A 50 -29.32 8.78 18.29
C VAL A 50 -28.92 8.24 16.92
N TYR A 51 -29.84 7.54 16.23
CA TYR A 51 -29.60 7.07 14.87
C TYR A 51 -29.31 8.22 13.90
N PHE A 52 -30.02 9.35 14.02
CA PHE A 52 -29.73 10.54 13.21
C PHE A 52 -28.32 11.09 13.48
N VAL A 53 -27.92 11.21 14.75
CA VAL A 53 -26.57 11.66 15.11
C VAL A 53 -25.49 10.73 14.53
N ILE A 54 -25.68 9.41 14.57
CA ILE A 54 -24.76 8.42 13.98
C ILE A 54 -24.60 8.62 12.46
N ASN A 55 -25.64 9.09 11.78
CA ASN A 55 -25.63 9.37 10.35
C ASN A 55 -25.28 10.83 10.02
N ASP A 56 -24.59 11.53 10.95
CA ASP A 56 -24.18 12.93 10.83
C ASP A 56 -25.33 13.91 10.50
N ILE A 57 -26.56 13.58 10.92
CA ILE A 57 -27.71 14.47 10.84
C ILE A 57 -27.78 15.30 12.12
N ASP A 58 -27.91 16.60 11.95
CA ASP A 58 -27.97 17.54 13.07
C ASP A 58 -29.23 17.34 13.94
N VAL A 59 -29.00 17.24 15.25
CA VAL A 59 -30.01 17.03 16.30
C VAL A 59 -29.68 17.96 17.46
N ASP A 60 -30.69 18.65 17.97
CA ASP A 60 -30.53 19.53 19.12
C ASP A 60 -30.11 18.74 20.38
N PRO A 61 -28.90 18.97 20.92
CA PRO A 61 -28.41 18.23 22.09
C PRO A 61 -29.28 18.41 23.34
N ILE A 62 -30.11 19.47 23.43
CA ILE A 62 -30.98 19.71 24.60
C ILE A 62 -31.97 18.56 24.83
N ILE A 63 -32.38 17.87 23.76
CA ILE A 63 -33.29 16.73 23.89
C ILE A 63 -32.62 15.60 24.67
N PHE A 64 -31.34 15.36 24.41
CA PHE A 64 -30.59 14.34 25.15
C PHE A 64 -30.30 14.78 26.59
N VAL A 65 -30.07 16.08 26.84
CA VAL A 65 -29.96 16.63 28.21
C VAL A 65 -31.26 16.37 28.99
N ASN A 66 -32.41 16.67 28.39
CA ASN A 66 -33.71 16.43 29.01
C ASN A 66 -33.97 14.93 29.24
N ALA A 67 -33.58 14.08 28.29
CA ALA A 67 -33.66 12.63 28.44
C ALA A 67 -32.81 12.10 29.60
N CYS A 68 -31.64 12.70 29.86
CA CYS A 68 -30.82 12.35 31.03
C CYS A 68 -31.53 12.66 32.36
N GLY A 69 -32.43 13.66 32.38
CA GLY A 69 -33.25 14.00 33.54
C GLY A 69 -34.42 13.05 33.81
N SER A 70 -34.71 12.11 32.90
CA SER A 70 -35.85 11.18 33.03
C SER A 70 -35.71 10.24 34.24
N SER A 71 -36.83 9.83 34.83
CA SER A 71 -36.86 8.76 35.83
C SER A 71 -36.83 7.35 35.20
N ASP A 72 -37.07 7.23 33.90
CA ASP A 72 -37.00 5.98 33.16
C ASP A 72 -35.54 5.64 32.82
N PHE A 73 -35.11 4.44 33.22
CA PHE A 73 -33.74 3.95 33.03
C PHE A 73 -33.33 3.85 31.56
N ASP A 74 -34.20 3.35 30.70
CA ASP A 74 -33.89 3.14 29.28
C ASP A 74 -33.83 4.49 28.55
N VAL A 75 -34.76 5.42 28.87
CA VAL A 75 -34.72 6.80 28.35
C VAL A 75 -33.45 7.52 28.77
N LYS A 76 -33.10 7.46 30.07
CA LYS A 76 -31.91 8.11 30.61
C LYS A 76 -30.63 7.53 30.00
N LYS A 77 -30.54 6.20 29.89
CA LYS A 77 -29.41 5.51 29.26
C LYS A 77 -29.22 5.93 27.79
N ALA A 78 -30.31 6.02 27.03
CA ALA A 78 -30.27 6.48 25.65
C ALA A 78 -29.91 7.97 25.55
N GLY A 79 -30.38 8.80 26.49
CA GLY A 79 -29.99 10.21 26.61
C GLY A 79 -28.49 10.39 26.80
N TYR A 80 -27.90 9.66 27.75
CA TYR A 80 -26.45 9.68 27.98
C TYR A 80 -25.66 9.21 26.75
N LEU A 81 -26.12 8.16 26.06
CA LEU A 81 -25.51 7.70 24.81
C LEU A 81 -25.57 8.78 23.73
N GLY A 82 -26.72 9.41 23.52
CA GLY A 82 -26.87 10.50 22.54
C GLY A 82 -25.90 11.65 22.79
N LEU A 83 -25.76 12.07 24.06
CA LEU A 83 -24.79 13.11 24.42
C LEU A 83 -23.33 12.73 24.15
N THR A 84 -22.94 11.46 24.36
CA THR A 84 -21.55 11.03 24.04
C THR A 84 -21.22 11.08 22.56
N LEU A 85 -22.24 11.07 21.69
CA LEU A 85 -22.09 11.09 20.23
C LEU A 85 -22.12 12.52 19.64
N CYS A 86 -22.61 13.50 20.39
CA CYS A 86 -22.62 14.90 19.97
C CYS A 86 -21.21 15.51 20.01
N LYS A 87 -20.73 16.01 18.86
CA LYS A 87 -19.35 16.51 18.67
C LYS A 87 -19.05 17.87 19.34
N ASN A 88 -20.06 18.72 19.56
CA ASN A 88 -19.91 20.08 20.09
C ASN A 88 -21.10 20.48 20.96
N SER A 89 -21.04 20.28 22.28
CA SER A 89 -22.11 20.74 23.17
C SER A 89 -21.57 21.48 24.39
N ASN A 90 -21.50 22.81 24.27
CA ASN A 90 -21.44 23.71 25.43
C ASN A 90 -22.58 23.42 26.43
N LEU A 91 -23.67 22.81 25.96
CA LEU A 91 -24.83 22.36 26.74
C LEU A 91 -24.55 21.17 27.68
N LEU A 92 -23.38 20.52 27.57
CA LEU A 92 -22.96 19.46 28.49
C LEU A 92 -22.99 19.94 29.95
N ILE A 93 -22.64 21.20 30.20
CA ILE A 93 -22.69 21.83 31.53
C ILE A 93 -24.04 21.64 32.25
N LEU A 94 -25.15 21.59 31.50
CA LEU A 94 -26.51 21.44 32.05
C LEU A 94 -26.75 20.05 32.66
N THR A 95 -25.92 19.06 32.30
CA THR A 95 -26.05 17.68 32.79
C THR A 95 -25.32 17.43 34.10
N VAL A 96 -24.49 18.37 34.57
CA VAL A 96 -23.60 18.18 35.72
C VAL A 96 -24.39 17.80 36.98
N ASN A 97 -25.49 18.51 37.28
CA ASN A 97 -26.33 18.22 38.44
C ASN A 97 -27.02 16.86 38.33
N THR A 98 -27.50 16.51 37.13
CA THR A 98 -28.13 15.21 36.86
C THR A 98 -27.12 14.08 37.04
N VAL A 99 -25.91 14.22 36.51
CA VAL A 99 -24.82 13.25 36.66
C VAL A 99 -24.42 13.12 38.13
N MET A 100 -24.29 14.24 38.86
CA MET A 100 -23.97 14.22 40.29
C MET A 100 -25.02 13.43 41.10
N ASN A 101 -26.30 13.62 40.82
CA ASN A 101 -27.38 12.88 41.47
C ASN A 101 -27.38 11.40 41.08
N ASP A 102 -27.16 11.10 39.80
CA ASP A 102 -27.11 9.73 39.29
C ASP A 102 -25.91 8.95 39.83
N LEU A 103 -24.76 9.59 40.07
CA LEU A 103 -23.59 8.96 40.70
C LEU A 103 -23.86 8.47 42.13
N LYS A 104 -24.78 9.14 42.85
CA LYS A 104 -25.24 8.76 44.19
C LYS A 104 -26.36 7.70 44.14
N SER A 105 -27.05 7.55 43.01
CA SER A 105 -28.16 6.60 42.85
C SER A 105 -27.66 5.18 42.55
N PRO A 106 -28.05 4.15 43.32
CA PRO A 106 -27.64 2.77 43.03
C PRO A 106 -28.18 2.26 41.68
N VAL A 107 -29.29 2.83 41.19
CA VAL A 107 -29.94 2.44 39.92
C VAL A 107 -29.25 3.09 38.72
N PHE A 108 -28.95 4.39 38.79
CA PHE A 108 -28.45 5.16 37.63
C PHE A 108 -26.93 5.37 37.60
N ARG A 109 -26.21 5.01 38.67
CA ARG A 109 -24.76 5.18 38.79
C ARG A 109 -23.98 4.56 37.63
N GLU A 110 -24.42 3.40 37.14
CA GLU A 110 -23.76 2.77 35.98
C GLU A 110 -23.87 3.63 34.70
N CYS A 111 -25.03 4.22 34.45
CA CYS A 111 -25.26 5.08 33.29
C CYS A 111 -24.40 6.35 33.36
N ALA A 112 -24.37 7.00 34.53
CA ALA A 112 -23.51 8.17 34.78
C ALA A 112 -22.02 7.83 34.61
N LEU A 113 -21.55 6.70 35.16
CA LEU A 113 -20.16 6.29 35.01
C LEU A 113 -19.80 5.95 33.56
N ASN A 114 -20.68 5.26 32.82
CA ASN A 114 -20.46 4.98 31.39
C ASN A 114 -20.36 6.28 30.58
N PHE A 115 -21.22 7.26 30.87
CA PHE A 115 -21.19 8.58 30.24
C PHE A 115 -19.85 9.28 30.50
N LEU A 116 -19.45 9.37 31.77
CA LEU A 116 -18.19 10.02 32.18
C LEU A 116 -16.95 9.32 31.61
N CYS A 117 -16.97 8.00 31.47
CA CYS A 117 -15.87 7.26 30.83
C CYS A 117 -15.68 7.62 29.34
N ASN A 118 -16.70 8.17 28.67
CA ASN A 118 -16.73 8.39 27.22
C ASN A 118 -16.88 9.86 26.81
N ILE A 119 -16.93 10.80 27.76
CA ILE A 119 -17.15 12.22 27.45
C ILE A 119 -16.02 12.82 26.60
N GLN A 120 -16.34 13.38 25.44
CA GLN A 120 -15.34 13.86 24.47
C GLN A 120 -14.70 15.20 24.88
N VAL A 121 -15.38 16.02 25.69
CA VAL A 121 -14.93 17.36 26.04
C VAL A 121 -14.31 17.38 27.46
N LYS A 122 -13.05 17.80 27.57
CA LYS A 122 -12.37 18.07 28.85
C LYS A 122 -12.77 19.46 29.38
N GLN A 123 -14.02 19.67 29.82
CA GLN A 123 -14.41 20.93 30.49
C GLN A 123 -14.07 20.86 31.99
N ARG A 124 -13.51 21.95 32.55
CA ARG A 124 -13.13 22.04 33.98
C ARG A 124 -14.26 21.69 34.94
N ILE A 125 -15.50 21.97 34.58
CA ILE A 125 -16.69 21.75 35.40
C ILE A 125 -16.93 20.26 35.68
N TYR A 126 -16.50 19.38 34.78
CA TYR A 126 -16.58 17.93 35.01
C TYR A 126 -15.50 17.42 35.95
N ASN A 127 -14.45 18.20 36.24
CA ASN A 127 -13.40 17.79 37.16
C ASN A 127 -13.95 17.66 38.59
N ASP A 128 -14.89 18.52 38.98
CA ASP A 128 -15.50 18.51 40.31
C ASP A 128 -16.37 17.26 40.53
N LEU A 129 -16.89 16.66 39.45
CA LEU A 129 -17.64 15.39 39.52
C LEU A 129 -16.76 14.22 39.97
N SER A 130 -15.44 14.32 39.85
CA SER A 130 -14.51 13.29 40.33
C SER A 130 -14.59 13.05 41.85
N ASN A 131 -14.99 14.07 42.63
CA ASN A 131 -15.18 13.98 44.07
C ASN A 131 -16.41 13.14 44.45
N PHE A 132 -17.40 13.07 43.56
CA PHE A 132 -18.62 12.30 43.76
C PHE A 132 -18.48 10.83 43.32
N ILE A 133 -17.38 10.48 42.65
CA ILE A 133 -17.07 9.10 42.28
C ILE A 133 -16.41 8.40 43.47
N CYS A 134 -17.23 7.64 44.19
CA CYS A 134 -16.76 6.77 45.27
C CYS A 134 -16.10 5.50 44.70
N ILE A 135 -14.87 5.22 45.12
CA ILE A 135 -14.05 4.05 44.72
C ILE A 135 -13.49 3.28 45.93
N SER A 136 -14.05 3.51 47.14
CA SER A 136 -13.52 2.96 48.40
C SER A 136 -13.97 1.52 48.69
N SER A 137 -15.10 1.07 48.13
CA SER A 137 -15.62 -0.29 48.38
C SER A 137 -15.21 -1.26 47.29
N THR A 138 -14.43 -2.27 47.65
CA THR A 138 -14.04 -3.38 46.76
C THR A 138 -15.22 -4.26 46.32
N ALA A 139 -16.36 -4.15 47.00
CA ALA A 139 -17.61 -4.82 46.67
C ALA A 139 -18.48 -4.04 45.65
N ASP A 140 -18.10 -2.82 45.25
CA ASP A 140 -18.83 -2.07 44.22
C ASP A 140 -18.65 -2.73 42.84
N LYS A 141 -19.75 -3.26 42.29
CA LYS A 141 -19.80 -3.83 40.93
C LYS A 141 -19.31 -2.86 39.84
N ASN A 142 -19.36 -1.55 40.10
CA ASN A 142 -18.97 -0.50 39.17
C ASN A 142 -17.57 0.09 39.46
N ILE A 143 -16.79 -0.49 40.39
CA ILE A 143 -15.49 0.08 40.82
C ILE A 143 -14.53 0.34 39.64
N LEU A 144 -14.47 -0.57 38.66
CA LEU A 144 -13.60 -0.44 37.49
C LEU A 144 -13.96 0.81 36.66
N LYS A 145 -15.26 0.99 36.38
CA LYS A 145 -15.78 2.17 35.67
C LYS A 145 -15.56 3.45 36.50
N GLY A 146 -15.72 3.35 37.82
CA GLY A 146 -15.41 4.42 38.77
C GLY A 146 -13.97 4.89 38.65
N VAL A 147 -13.01 3.98 38.64
CA VAL A 147 -11.58 4.32 38.50
C VAL A 147 -11.27 4.98 37.15
N ILE A 148 -11.82 4.45 36.05
CA ILE A 148 -11.63 5.02 34.71
C ILE A 148 -12.23 6.42 34.63
N ALA A 149 -13.50 6.58 35.02
CA ALA A 149 -14.18 7.86 35.01
C ALA A 149 -13.46 8.89 35.89
N LYS A 150 -13.06 8.49 37.11
CA LYS A 150 -12.35 9.39 38.02
C LYS A 150 -11.03 9.85 37.42
N ASN A 151 -10.23 8.95 36.84
CA ASN A 151 -8.96 9.32 36.23
C ASN A 151 -9.14 10.24 35.00
N ARG A 152 -10.14 9.97 34.16
CA ARG A 152 -10.44 10.81 32.99
C ARG A 152 -10.85 12.23 33.37
N LEU A 153 -11.57 12.39 34.48
CA LEU A 153 -12.06 13.68 34.98
C LEU A 153 -11.02 14.43 35.81
N SER A 154 -10.18 13.71 36.53
CA SER A 154 -9.20 14.32 37.41
C SER A 154 -7.85 14.47 36.69
N ASN A 155 -7.28 15.69 36.65
CA ASN A 155 -5.89 15.91 36.20
C ASN A 155 -4.87 15.43 37.25
N LEU A 156 -5.11 14.27 37.88
CA LEU A 156 -4.19 13.72 38.86
C LEU A 156 -2.93 13.23 38.15
N SER A 157 -1.79 13.81 38.51
CA SER A 157 -0.45 13.36 38.14
C SER A 157 -0.10 12.04 38.81
N LYS A 158 -0.61 11.80 40.03
CA LYS A 158 -0.33 10.60 40.83
C LYS A 158 -1.37 9.49 40.60
N ILE A 159 -0.92 8.30 40.23
CA ILE A 159 -1.76 7.11 40.05
C ILE A 159 -1.30 6.02 41.01
N SER A 160 -2.18 5.60 41.93
CA SER A 160 -1.92 4.42 42.78
C SER A 160 -2.23 3.13 42.02
N ILE A 161 -1.21 2.29 41.86
CA ILE A 161 -1.27 1.02 41.13
C ILE A 161 -1.73 -0.14 42.02
N VAL A 162 -1.76 0.06 43.35
CA VAL A 162 -2.24 -0.93 44.33
C VAL A 162 -3.72 -1.24 44.06
N GLY A 163 -4.05 -2.52 43.86
CA GLY A 163 -5.41 -2.99 43.63
C GLY A 163 -5.75 -4.18 44.52
N SER A 164 -7.00 -4.28 44.96
CA SER A 164 -7.51 -5.42 45.72
C SER A 164 -7.77 -6.67 44.86
N SER A 165 -7.66 -6.55 43.53
CA SER A 165 -7.83 -7.65 42.57
C SER A 165 -6.98 -7.41 41.31
N ASP A 166 -6.62 -8.50 40.61
CA ASP A 166 -5.86 -8.44 39.35
C ASP A 166 -6.57 -7.59 38.29
N THR A 167 -7.89 -7.62 38.21
CA THR A 167 -8.67 -6.82 37.24
C THR A 167 -8.60 -5.33 37.55
N LEU A 168 -8.65 -4.95 38.83
CA LEU A 168 -8.52 -3.55 39.24
C LEU A 168 -7.10 -3.05 38.99
N ALA A 169 -6.10 -3.85 39.32
CA ALA A 169 -4.70 -3.56 39.01
C ALA A 169 -4.48 -3.41 37.50
N TYR A 170 -5.06 -4.28 36.67
CA TYR A 170 -5.02 -4.19 35.21
C TYR A 170 -5.53 -2.84 34.71
N VAL A 171 -6.70 -2.39 35.18
CA VAL A 171 -7.27 -1.09 34.77
C VAL A 171 -6.35 0.06 35.17
N LYS A 172 -5.78 0.04 36.37
CA LYS A 172 -4.87 1.08 36.86
C LYS A 172 -3.55 1.12 36.08
N VAL A 173 -2.96 -0.04 35.78
CA VAL A 173 -1.75 -0.16 34.95
C VAL A 173 -2.04 0.31 33.52
N GLN A 174 -3.19 -0.05 32.96
CA GLN A 174 -3.61 0.41 31.62
C GLN A 174 -3.72 1.94 31.57
N ILE A 175 -4.39 2.55 32.54
CA ILE A 175 -4.50 4.01 32.64
C ILE A 175 -3.12 4.66 32.70
N LEU A 176 -2.22 4.13 33.54
CA LEU A 176 -0.86 4.63 33.62
C LEU A 176 -0.11 4.51 32.29
N TYR A 177 -0.21 3.36 31.64
CA TYR A 177 0.42 3.10 30.35
C TYR A 177 -0.09 4.06 29.27
N ASP A 178 -1.40 4.29 29.21
CA ASP A 178 -2.02 5.20 28.24
C ASP A 178 -1.53 6.65 28.46
N LYS A 179 -1.48 7.12 29.71
CA LYS A 179 -0.91 8.45 30.02
C LYS A 179 0.55 8.60 29.56
N LEU A 180 1.36 7.55 29.74
CA LEU A 180 2.76 7.57 29.31
C LEU A 180 2.91 7.54 27.78
N ILE A 181 2.02 6.86 27.06
CA ILE A 181 1.99 6.88 25.58
C ILE A 181 1.60 8.27 25.07
N ASP A 182 0.60 8.89 25.68
CA ASP A 182 0.08 10.19 25.28
C ASP A 182 1.01 11.36 25.69
N GLY A 183 2.12 11.07 26.37
CA GLY A 183 3.10 12.06 26.81
C GLY A 183 2.61 12.94 27.97
N GLU A 184 1.57 12.52 28.70
CA GLU A 184 1.09 13.25 29.87
C GLU A 184 2.12 13.18 31.02
N GLN A 185 2.23 14.25 31.81
CA GLN A 185 3.08 14.24 33.00
C GLN A 185 2.46 13.35 34.09
N VAL A 186 3.21 12.33 34.52
CA VAL A 186 2.83 11.43 35.61
C VAL A 186 3.87 11.49 36.71
N ASP A 187 3.43 11.81 37.93
CA ASP A 187 4.27 11.75 39.12
C ASP A 187 4.45 10.29 39.55
N LEU A 188 5.58 9.72 39.12
CA LEU A 188 6.02 8.39 39.51
C LEU A 188 7.25 8.50 40.41
N ALA A 189 7.17 8.05 41.65
CA ALA A 189 8.34 7.87 42.50
C ALA A 189 9.04 6.54 42.17
N ASP A 190 10.32 6.40 42.50
CA ASP A 190 11.04 5.15 42.23
C ASP A 190 10.44 3.95 42.99
N ASN A 191 9.87 4.20 44.18
CA ASN A 191 9.13 3.19 44.93
C ASN A 191 7.89 2.68 44.18
N ASP A 192 7.21 3.53 43.40
CA ASP A 192 6.07 3.11 42.58
C ASP A 192 6.56 2.17 41.47
N ILE A 193 7.70 2.49 40.85
CA ILE A 193 8.33 1.65 39.81
C ILE A 193 8.74 0.30 40.40
N PHE A 194 9.42 0.28 41.55
CA PHE A 194 9.80 -0.96 42.23
C PHE A 194 8.59 -1.80 42.62
N PHE A 195 7.52 -1.17 43.08
CA PHE A 195 6.28 -1.87 43.39
C PHE A 195 5.69 -2.56 42.15
N VAL A 196 5.59 -1.86 41.01
CA VAL A 196 5.10 -2.44 39.74
C VAL A 196 5.95 -3.62 39.30
N ILE A 197 7.28 -3.53 39.44
CA ILE A 197 8.19 -4.64 39.13
C ILE A 197 7.91 -5.84 40.04
N SER A 198 7.79 -5.59 41.35
CA SER A 198 7.59 -6.65 42.35
C SER A 198 6.27 -7.42 42.19
N ILE A 199 5.21 -6.75 41.71
CA ILE A 199 3.88 -7.34 41.55
C ILE A 199 3.90 -8.49 40.52
N TYR A 200 4.78 -8.46 39.52
CA TYR A 200 4.80 -9.43 38.42
C TYR A 200 4.77 -10.89 38.89
N ASN A 201 5.56 -11.19 39.93
CA ASN A 201 5.73 -12.55 40.45
C ASN A 201 4.52 -13.03 41.25
N THR A 202 3.72 -12.10 41.77
CA THR A 202 2.55 -12.40 42.60
C THR A 202 1.28 -12.60 41.76
N VAL A 203 1.21 -11.94 40.61
CA VAL A 203 0.04 -11.94 39.74
C VAL A 203 -0.02 -13.22 38.92
N LYS A 204 -1.21 -13.83 38.86
CA LYS A 204 -1.47 -15.00 37.99
C LYS A 204 -2.14 -14.61 36.68
N CYS A 205 -2.86 -13.49 36.64
CA CYS A 205 -3.59 -13.05 35.44
C CYS A 205 -2.64 -12.70 34.28
N PRO A 206 -2.68 -13.42 33.14
CA PRO A 206 -1.81 -13.12 31.99
C PRO A 206 -2.07 -11.74 31.38
N PHE A 207 -3.31 -11.25 31.39
CA PHE A 207 -3.64 -9.92 30.86
C PHE A 207 -2.93 -8.81 31.64
N LEU A 208 -2.89 -8.90 32.97
CA LEU A 208 -2.14 -7.98 33.81
C LEU A 208 -0.64 -8.10 33.55
N LYS A 209 -0.10 -9.32 33.45
CA LYS A 209 1.31 -9.53 33.09
C LYS A 209 1.68 -8.88 31.75
N VAL A 210 0.85 -8.98 30.72
CA VAL A 210 1.09 -8.29 29.43
C VAL A 210 1.28 -6.78 29.67
N LYS A 211 0.36 -6.17 30.43
CA LYS A 211 0.40 -4.73 30.70
C LYS A 211 1.57 -4.30 31.57
N LEU A 212 1.94 -5.11 32.55
CA LEU A 212 3.14 -4.89 33.36
C LEU A 212 4.40 -4.87 32.49
N VAL A 213 4.56 -5.83 31.57
CA VAL A 213 5.75 -5.86 30.69
C VAL A 213 5.74 -4.71 29.69
N GLN A 214 4.58 -4.32 29.14
CA GLN A 214 4.46 -3.12 28.31
C GLN A 214 4.91 -1.86 29.08
N LEU A 215 4.55 -1.77 30.37
CA LEU A 215 4.98 -0.68 31.24
C LEU A 215 6.48 -0.74 31.57
N TYR A 216 7.06 -1.94 31.73
CA TYR A 216 8.51 -2.10 31.89
C TYR A 216 9.30 -1.60 30.67
N ILE A 217 8.82 -1.89 29.46
CA ILE A 217 9.41 -1.34 28.23
C ILE A 217 9.41 0.19 28.30
N LYS A 218 8.29 0.81 28.68
CA LYS A 218 8.20 2.27 28.82
C LYS A 218 9.13 2.83 29.88
N PHE A 219 9.20 2.20 31.05
CA PHE A 219 10.15 2.62 32.09
C PHE A 219 11.61 2.49 31.64
N TYR A 220 11.93 1.47 30.84
CA TYR A 220 13.27 1.32 30.24
C TYR A 220 13.56 2.41 29.20
N GLU A 221 12.63 2.69 28.28
CA GLU A 221 12.75 3.78 27.29
C GLU A 221 12.95 5.14 27.97
N MET A 222 12.30 5.36 29.11
CA MET A 222 12.46 6.55 29.96
C MET A 222 13.73 6.55 30.83
N LYS A 223 14.57 5.51 30.74
CA LYS A 223 15.77 5.30 31.58
C LYS A 223 15.49 5.25 33.09
N ARG A 224 14.28 4.85 33.49
CA ARG A 224 13.86 4.73 34.90
C ARG A 224 13.80 3.29 35.41
N LEU A 225 13.96 2.30 34.52
CA LEU A 225 14.07 0.90 34.88
C LEU A 225 15.53 0.45 34.79
N ILE A 226 16.11 0.01 35.92
CA ILE A 226 17.38 -0.72 35.94
C ILE A 226 17.05 -2.21 36.02
N PRO A 227 17.22 -2.97 34.94
CA PRO A 227 16.80 -4.36 34.93
C PRO A 227 17.71 -5.24 35.81
N ARG A 228 17.11 -6.00 36.73
CA ARG A 228 17.81 -6.96 37.61
C ARG A 228 17.66 -8.39 37.08
N ASP A 229 18.63 -9.25 37.36
CA ASP A 229 18.63 -10.63 36.86
C ASP A 229 17.46 -11.47 37.37
N SER A 230 16.96 -11.20 38.58
CA SER A 230 15.77 -11.88 39.12
C SER A 230 14.54 -11.66 38.23
N LEU A 231 14.27 -10.40 37.84
CA LEU A 231 13.16 -10.06 36.95
C LEU A 231 13.28 -10.80 35.62
N PHE A 232 14.49 -10.96 35.08
CA PHE A 232 14.69 -11.68 33.82
C PHE A 232 14.40 -13.17 33.92
N LEU A 233 14.76 -13.80 35.04
CA LEU A 233 14.42 -15.21 35.27
C LEU A 233 12.91 -15.41 35.30
N ASP A 234 12.18 -14.51 35.97
CA ASP A 234 10.73 -14.55 36.08
C ASP A 234 10.05 -14.35 34.71
N LEU A 235 10.48 -13.33 33.95
CA LEU A 235 9.98 -13.09 32.61
C LEU A 235 10.27 -14.27 31.66
N GLN A 236 11.47 -14.87 31.72
CA GLN A 236 11.82 -16.02 30.89
C GLN A 236 11.01 -17.28 31.20
N ALA A 237 10.46 -17.41 32.42
CA ALA A 237 9.62 -18.54 32.79
C ALA A 237 8.26 -18.51 32.07
N ASP A 238 7.76 -17.32 31.75
CA ASP A 238 6.47 -17.10 31.07
C ASP A 238 6.56 -17.11 29.53
N ILE A 239 7.76 -17.29 28.96
CA ILE A 239 7.93 -17.54 27.52
C ILE A 239 7.46 -18.97 27.20
N ILE A 240 6.55 -19.11 26.24
CA ILE A 240 6.02 -20.40 25.79
C ILE A 240 7.15 -21.37 25.47
N LYS A 241 7.11 -22.55 26.09
CA LYS A 241 8.17 -23.55 25.96
C LYS A 241 8.13 -24.22 24.59
N PRO A 242 9.27 -24.76 24.12
CA PRO A 242 9.35 -25.44 22.85
C PRO A 242 8.35 -26.58 22.63
N LYS A 243 8.03 -27.33 23.68
CA LYS A 243 7.23 -28.56 23.63
C LYS A 243 5.71 -28.34 23.65
N ASP A 244 5.24 -27.16 24.02
CA ASP A 244 3.81 -26.85 24.04
C ASP A 244 3.24 -26.90 22.61
N ILE A 245 1.99 -27.33 22.34
CA ILE A 245 1.48 -27.44 20.95
C ILE A 245 0.53 -26.30 20.59
N VAL A 246 -0.46 -26.02 21.45
CA VAL A 246 -1.43 -24.93 21.27
C VAL A 246 -1.53 -24.13 22.57
N LYS A 247 -1.52 -22.80 22.49
CA LYS A 247 -1.69 -21.91 23.65
C LYS A 247 -2.73 -20.83 23.36
N PRO A 248 -3.49 -20.38 24.38
CA PRO A 248 -4.38 -19.23 24.26
C PRO A 248 -3.64 -17.98 23.74
N SER A 249 -4.35 -17.15 22.96
CA SER A 249 -3.79 -15.92 22.38
C SER A 249 -3.18 -14.98 23.41
N VAL A 250 -3.71 -14.94 24.64
CA VAL A 250 -3.16 -14.10 25.72
C VAL A 250 -1.77 -14.54 26.17
N LEU A 251 -1.48 -15.85 26.17
CA LEU A 251 -0.14 -16.36 26.49
C LEU A 251 0.85 -16.10 25.35
N ILE A 252 0.38 -16.19 24.10
CA ILE A 252 1.17 -15.80 22.92
C ILE A 252 1.50 -14.31 22.99
N ALA A 253 0.54 -13.46 23.34
CA ALA A 253 0.74 -12.03 23.54
C ALA A 253 1.74 -11.74 24.67
N LEU A 254 1.64 -12.44 25.80
CA LEU A 254 2.58 -12.33 26.91
C LEU A 254 4.01 -12.69 26.49
N SER A 255 4.21 -13.88 25.90
CA SER A 255 5.53 -14.28 25.39
C SER A 255 6.06 -13.33 24.32
N THR A 256 5.18 -12.74 23.49
CA THR A 256 5.55 -11.75 22.48
C THR A 256 6.09 -10.47 23.11
N VAL A 257 5.35 -9.87 24.05
CA VAL A 257 5.77 -8.62 24.71
C VAL A 257 7.02 -8.85 25.56
N ILE A 258 7.14 -10.01 26.22
CA ILE A 258 8.38 -10.40 26.93
C ILE A 258 9.55 -10.49 25.95
N SER A 259 9.38 -11.22 24.84
CA SER A 259 10.43 -11.36 23.82
C SER A 259 10.86 -10.00 23.28
N GLU A 260 9.90 -9.11 22.99
CA GLU A 260 10.16 -7.74 22.57
C GLU A 260 10.98 -6.97 23.62
N PHE A 261 10.62 -7.05 24.89
CA PHE A 261 11.40 -6.41 25.95
C PHE A 261 12.85 -6.90 25.99
N PHE A 262 13.08 -8.21 25.92
CA PHE A 262 14.44 -8.77 25.89
C PHE A 262 15.25 -8.33 24.66
N ILE A 263 14.60 -8.14 23.52
CA ILE A 263 15.24 -7.62 22.31
C ILE A 263 15.64 -6.15 22.49
N ILE A 264 14.75 -5.32 23.04
CA ILE A 264 15.00 -3.89 23.26
C ILE A 264 16.21 -3.64 24.19
N ILE A 265 16.40 -4.51 25.18
CA ILE A 265 17.51 -4.42 26.15
C ILE A 265 18.77 -5.18 25.71
N ASP A 266 18.78 -5.75 24.49
CA ASP A 266 19.89 -6.55 23.94
C ASP A 266 20.30 -7.77 24.79
N LYS A 267 19.33 -8.48 25.39
CA LYS A 267 19.53 -9.73 26.16
C LYS A 267 18.88 -10.93 25.48
N ILE A 268 19.00 -11.04 24.16
CA ILE A 268 18.41 -12.12 23.37
C ILE A 268 19.04 -13.47 23.78
N ASN A 269 18.18 -14.47 24.03
CA ASN A 269 18.59 -15.83 24.39
C ASN A 269 17.94 -16.87 23.47
N SER A 270 18.34 -18.14 23.63
CA SER A 270 17.85 -19.26 22.81
C SER A 270 16.34 -19.51 22.94
N LYS A 271 15.72 -19.21 24.10
CA LYS A 271 14.26 -19.33 24.28
C LYS A 271 13.50 -18.33 23.43
N ILE A 272 13.97 -17.08 23.38
CA ILE A 272 13.38 -16.00 22.57
C ILE A 272 13.51 -16.32 21.10
N GLU A 273 14.71 -16.73 20.68
CA GLU A 273 14.96 -17.16 19.31
C GLU A 273 14.01 -18.29 18.91
N PHE A 274 13.91 -19.33 19.74
CA PHE A 274 13.03 -20.47 19.50
C PHE A 274 11.57 -20.02 19.38
N PHE A 275 11.11 -19.17 20.30
CA PHE A 275 9.73 -18.68 20.30
C PHE A 275 9.39 -17.90 19.02
N ILE A 276 10.24 -16.96 18.61
CA ILE A 276 10.05 -16.17 17.38
C ILE A 276 10.05 -17.06 16.14
N CYS A 277 11.01 -17.98 16.06
CA CYS A 277 11.07 -19.01 15.02
C CYS A 277 9.74 -19.79 14.96
N ARG A 278 9.27 -20.28 16.11
CA ARG A 278 8.03 -21.04 16.18
C ARG A 278 6.79 -20.23 15.78
N LEU A 279 6.74 -18.93 16.10
CA LEU A 279 5.69 -18.05 15.60
C LEU A 279 5.65 -18.05 14.07
N ILE A 280 6.81 -17.93 13.42
CA ILE A 280 6.96 -17.93 11.96
C ILE A 280 6.52 -19.28 11.34
N ASP A 281 6.88 -20.40 11.97
CA ASP A 281 6.49 -21.73 11.47
C ASP A 281 5.03 -22.09 11.78
N SER A 282 4.32 -21.26 12.55
CA SER A 282 2.96 -21.54 12.96
C SER A 282 2.02 -21.69 11.76
N LYS A 283 1.09 -22.65 11.85
CA LYS A 283 -0.04 -22.76 10.91
C LYS A 283 -1.04 -21.61 11.07
N ASN A 284 -1.05 -20.93 12.22
CA ASN A 284 -1.91 -19.78 12.47
C ASN A 284 -1.32 -18.52 11.81
N CYS A 285 -2.04 -17.93 10.85
CA CYS A 285 -1.59 -16.76 10.11
C CYS A 285 -1.29 -15.53 10.99
N ASN A 286 -2.04 -15.32 12.07
CA ASN A 286 -1.81 -14.18 12.99
C ASN A 286 -0.52 -14.36 13.78
N SER A 287 -0.26 -15.57 14.30
CA SER A 287 0.99 -15.90 14.99
C SER A 287 2.19 -15.72 14.06
N ARG A 288 2.05 -16.18 12.82
CA ARG A 288 3.06 -16.04 11.78
C ARG A 288 3.36 -14.58 11.48
N LEU A 289 2.32 -13.76 11.31
CA LEU A 289 2.45 -12.33 11.10
C LEU A 289 3.20 -11.65 12.25
N ILE A 290 2.86 -11.98 13.51
CA ILE A 290 3.56 -11.45 14.69
C ILE A 290 5.04 -11.82 14.66
N GLY A 291 5.37 -13.09 14.39
CA GLY A 291 6.75 -13.56 14.30
C GLY A 291 7.56 -12.80 13.27
N PHE A 292 7.04 -12.66 12.03
CA PHE A 292 7.70 -11.89 10.99
C PHE A 292 7.84 -10.39 11.33
N ASN A 293 6.83 -9.78 11.95
CA ASN A 293 6.89 -8.38 12.34
C ASN A 293 7.97 -8.10 13.38
N LEU A 294 8.08 -8.94 14.41
CA LEU A 294 9.16 -8.83 15.41
C LEU A 294 10.52 -8.98 14.76
N ALA A 295 10.69 -10.03 13.96
CA ALA A 295 11.97 -10.38 13.37
C ALA A 295 12.45 -9.32 12.37
N LYS A 296 11.51 -8.73 11.59
CA LYS A 296 11.76 -7.58 10.72
C LYS A 296 12.12 -6.32 11.51
N LYS A 297 11.32 -5.96 12.53
CA LYS A 297 11.48 -4.72 13.30
C LYS A 297 12.86 -4.63 13.93
N TYR A 298 13.41 -5.75 14.38
CA TYR A 298 14.67 -5.80 15.11
C TYR A 298 15.83 -6.46 14.33
N GLY A 299 15.63 -6.84 13.06
CA GLY A 299 16.69 -7.42 12.21
C GLY A 299 17.30 -8.72 12.74
N LEU A 300 16.49 -9.59 13.35
CA LEU A 300 16.98 -10.76 14.08
C LEU A 300 17.22 -11.97 13.18
N PHE A 301 18.20 -12.82 13.50
CA PHE A 301 18.38 -14.16 12.91
C PHE A 301 18.31 -14.23 11.37
N SER A 302 18.92 -13.27 10.68
CA SER A 302 18.74 -13.04 9.23
C SER A 302 18.75 -14.32 8.38
N ASN A 303 19.73 -15.20 8.57
CA ASN A 303 19.85 -16.44 7.80
C ASN A 303 18.69 -17.43 8.07
N LYS A 304 18.34 -17.65 9.35
CA LYS A 304 17.23 -18.53 9.73
C LYS A 304 15.88 -17.99 9.25
N LEU A 305 15.71 -16.67 9.23
CA LEU A 305 14.50 -16.04 8.69
C LEU A 305 14.39 -16.17 7.18
N ILE A 306 15.49 -15.96 6.46
CA ILE A 306 15.54 -16.18 5.01
C ILE A 306 15.17 -17.62 4.69
N ASP A 307 15.76 -18.61 5.38
CA ASP A 307 15.43 -20.03 5.23
C ASP A 307 13.93 -20.31 5.40
N ARG A 308 13.34 -19.81 6.49
CA ARG A 308 11.93 -20.03 6.80
C ARG A 308 11.02 -19.32 5.80
N SER A 309 11.40 -18.13 5.34
CA SER A 309 10.65 -17.36 4.35
C SER A 309 10.63 -18.06 2.99
N ILE A 310 11.75 -18.68 2.60
CA ILE A 310 11.84 -19.48 1.38
C ILE A 310 11.01 -20.75 1.51
N LYS A 311 11.11 -21.49 2.62
CA LYS A 311 10.31 -22.70 2.89
C LYS A 311 8.80 -22.44 2.96
N LEU A 312 8.40 -21.24 3.38
CA LEU A 312 7.00 -20.83 3.39
C LEU A 312 6.48 -20.48 1.97
N GLY A 313 7.37 -20.19 1.03
CA GLY A 313 7.02 -19.68 -0.29
C GLY A 313 7.02 -18.15 -0.32
N ILE A 314 7.80 -17.59 -1.25
CA ILE A 314 7.94 -16.15 -1.43
C ILE A 314 6.74 -15.50 -2.13
N ASN A 315 5.76 -16.29 -2.58
CA ASN A 315 4.47 -15.80 -3.03
C ASN A 315 3.66 -15.17 -1.88
N VAL A 316 3.99 -15.52 -0.63
CA VAL A 316 3.36 -14.96 0.55
C VAL A 316 3.95 -13.57 0.86
N LYS A 317 3.10 -12.54 0.84
CA LYS A 317 3.50 -11.13 0.98
C LYS A 317 4.49 -10.85 2.13
N TYR A 318 4.23 -11.39 3.32
CA TYR A 318 5.10 -11.15 4.47
C TYR A 318 6.44 -11.89 4.38
N ALA A 319 6.49 -13.10 3.79
CA ALA A 319 7.74 -13.82 3.53
C ALA A 319 8.60 -13.07 2.51
N PHE A 320 8.01 -12.65 1.38
CA PHE A 320 8.69 -11.81 0.38
C PHE A 320 9.23 -10.53 1.00
N SER A 321 8.39 -9.80 1.73
CA SER A 321 8.79 -8.55 2.35
C SER A 321 9.91 -8.75 3.35
N THR A 322 9.91 -9.86 4.11
CA THR A 322 10.96 -10.18 5.08
C THR A 322 12.30 -10.39 4.38
N ILE A 323 12.34 -11.19 3.32
CA ILE A 323 13.55 -11.38 2.50
C ILE A 323 14.07 -10.04 1.98
N VAL A 324 13.19 -9.20 1.43
CA VAL A 324 13.58 -7.88 0.90
C VAL A 324 14.13 -6.94 1.98
N ASN A 325 13.62 -6.97 3.21
CA ASN A 325 14.14 -6.13 4.29
C ASN A 325 15.48 -6.62 4.83
N LEU A 326 15.71 -7.94 4.83
CA LEU A 326 16.96 -8.54 5.31
C LEU A 326 18.04 -8.57 4.23
N LEU A 327 17.69 -8.33 2.98
CA LEU A 327 18.60 -8.27 1.85
C LEU A 327 19.58 -7.09 1.99
N ASN A 328 20.88 -7.38 1.86
CA ASN A 328 21.96 -6.40 1.98
C ASN A 328 23.16 -6.77 1.09
N LYS A 329 24.23 -5.95 1.15
CA LYS A 329 25.47 -6.18 0.37
C LYS A 329 26.21 -7.47 0.73
N GLN A 330 25.96 -8.07 1.90
CA GLN A 330 26.64 -9.27 2.37
C GLN A 330 25.94 -10.56 1.92
N ASN A 331 24.60 -10.57 1.80
CA ASN A 331 23.83 -11.80 1.57
C ASN A 331 23.17 -11.93 0.18
N TYR A 332 23.23 -10.92 -0.69
CA TYR A 332 22.51 -10.95 -1.98
C TYR A 332 22.92 -12.11 -2.90
N LYS A 333 24.20 -12.51 -2.92
CA LYS A 333 24.71 -13.63 -3.73
C LYS A 333 24.11 -14.97 -3.26
N GLU A 334 23.96 -15.14 -1.95
CA GLU A 334 23.37 -16.34 -1.34
C GLU A 334 21.88 -16.44 -1.69
N ILE A 335 21.11 -15.36 -1.48
CA ILE A 335 19.68 -15.31 -1.79
C ILE A 335 19.45 -15.59 -3.29
N TYR A 336 20.26 -15.02 -4.17
CA TYR A 336 20.18 -15.30 -5.61
C TYR A 336 20.40 -16.77 -5.96
N ARG A 337 21.35 -17.45 -5.31
CA ARG A 337 21.63 -18.88 -5.56
C ARG A 337 20.43 -19.77 -5.26
N ARG A 338 19.55 -19.34 -4.35
CA ARG A 338 18.36 -20.07 -3.91
C ARG A 338 17.10 -19.80 -4.73
N LYS A 339 17.21 -19.07 -5.85
CA LYS A 339 16.05 -18.78 -6.71
C LYS A 339 15.33 -20.03 -7.22
N GLU A 340 16.05 -21.11 -7.50
CA GLU A 340 15.46 -22.38 -7.94
C GLU A 340 14.74 -23.11 -6.81
N GLU A 341 15.27 -23.04 -5.58
CA GLU A 341 14.58 -23.53 -4.38
C GLU A 341 13.27 -22.76 -4.15
N MET A 342 13.29 -21.44 -4.32
CA MET A 342 12.10 -20.60 -4.19
C MET A 342 11.04 -20.96 -5.24
N ARG A 343 11.45 -21.18 -6.50
CA ARG A 343 10.57 -21.67 -7.58
C ARG A 343 9.95 -23.00 -7.20
N PHE A 344 10.78 -23.97 -6.81
CA PHE A 344 10.32 -25.30 -6.41
C PHE A 344 9.28 -25.26 -5.27
N VAL A 345 9.46 -24.41 -4.26
CA VAL A 345 8.49 -24.26 -3.17
C VAL A 345 7.18 -23.65 -3.66
N MET A 346 7.23 -22.64 -4.55
CA MET A 346 6.03 -22.04 -5.13
C MET A 346 5.28 -23.02 -6.06
N ASP A 347 6.01 -23.83 -6.83
CA ASP A 347 5.42 -24.87 -7.67
C ASP A 347 4.71 -25.92 -6.82
N LYS A 348 5.29 -26.32 -5.67
CA LYS A 348 4.63 -27.19 -4.69
C LYS A 348 3.35 -26.57 -4.11
N HIS A 349 3.29 -25.24 -4.05
CA HIS A 349 2.10 -24.48 -3.63
C HIS A 349 1.12 -24.22 -4.77
N MET A 350 1.32 -24.83 -5.95
CA MET A 350 0.46 -24.70 -7.13
C MET A 350 0.34 -23.26 -7.65
N ILE A 351 1.40 -22.46 -7.50
CA ILE A 351 1.48 -21.11 -8.08
C ILE A 351 1.79 -21.22 -9.57
N ASP A 352 1.10 -20.44 -10.40
CA ASP A 352 1.30 -20.44 -11.85
C ASP A 352 2.74 -20.05 -12.22
N PHE A 353 3.26 -20.63 -13.31
CA PHE A 353 4.63 -20.38 -13.76
C PHE A 353 4.89 -18.89 -14.08
N ASN A 354 3.92 -18.19 -14.67
CA ASN A 354 4.07 -16.77 -14.99
C ASN A 354 4.07 -15.91 -13.72
N GLU A 355 3.20 -16.23 -12.76
CA GLU A 355 3.16 -15.56 -11.45
C GLU A 355 4.46 -15.79 -10.67
N SER A 356 4.93 -17.05 -10.62
CA SER A 356 6.21 -17.45 -10.02
C SER A 356 7.39 -16.69 -10.64
N ASN A 357 7.42 -16.59 -11.98
CA ASN A 357 8.42 -15.80 -12.69
C ASN A 357 8.39 -14.33 -12.32
N GLU A 358 7.20 -13.73 -12.22
CA GLU A 358 7.05 -12.33 -11.87
C GLU A 358 7.56 -12.04 -10.45
N ILE A 359 7.22 -12.90 -9.49
CA ILE A 359 7.68 -12.79 -8.10
C ILE A 359 9.22 -12.90 -8.04
N ILE A 360 9.81 -13.85 -8.77
CA ILE A 360 11.27 -14.00 -8.85
C ILE A 360 11.91 -12.78 -9.50
N LEU A 361 11.37 -12.27 -10.60
CA LEU A 361 11.88 -11.05 -11.24
C LEU A 361 11.81 -9.85 -10.27
N ASN A 362 10.74 -9.73 -9.49
CA ASN A 362 10.62 -8.71 -8.45
C ASN A 362 11.65 -8.87 -7.33
N LEU A 363 12.00 -10.10 -6.93
CA LEU A 363 13.10 -10.35 -6.00
C LEU A 363 14.44 -9.94 -6.62
N LEU A 364 14.71 -10.32 -7.87
CA LEU A 364 15.93 -9.97 -8.60
C LEU A 364 16.11 -8.45 -8.70
N LEU A 365 15.02 -7.70 -8.96
CA LEU A 365 15.06 -6.24 -8.96
C LEU A 365 15.47 -5.64 -7.60
N ASN A 366 15.17 -6.31 -6.49
CA ASN A 366 15.63 -5.90 -5.17
C ASN A 366 17.10 -6.29 -4.95
N ILE A 367 17.53 -7.46 -5.43
CA ILE A 367 18.94 -7.90 -5.43
C ILE A 367 19.83 -6.91 -6.19
N CYS A 368 19.40 -6.43 -7.36
CA CYS A 368 20.12 -5.43 -8.16
C CYS A 368 20.28 -4.06 -7.47
N ARG A 369 19.68 -3.83 -6.30
CA ARG A 369 19.97 -2.63 -5.49
C ARG A 369 21.25 -2.75 -4.68
N TYR A 370 21.68 -3.97 -4.36
CA TYR A 370 22.83 -4.25 -3.50
C TYR A 370 24.01 -4.92 -4.22
N ALA A 371 23.75 -5.49 -5.41
CA ALA A 371 24.75 -6.19 -6.19
C ALA A 371 25.90 -5.28 -6.67
N ASP A 372 27.12 -5.84 -6.68
CA ASP A 372 28.28 -5.30 -7.38
C ASP A 372 28.09 -5.34 -8.91
N GLU A 373 28.85 -4.52 -9.65
CA GLU A 373 28.69 -4.38 -11.10
C GLU A 373 28.89 -5.72 -11.83
N ASP A 374 29.88 -6.52 -11.44
CA ASP A 374 30.15 -7.85 -12.02
C ASP A 374 28.93 -8.77 -11.93
N PHE A 375 28.20 -8.72 -10.82
CA PHE A 375 27.01 -9.54 -10.63
C PHE A 375 25.78 -8.95 -11.34
N LEU A 376 25.68 -7.63 -11.46
CA LEU A 376 24.67 -6.99 -12.32
C LEU A 376 24.83 -7.43 -13.77
N VAL A 377 26.07 -7.44 -14.30
CA VAL A 377 26.40 -7.96 -15.64
C VAL A 377 25.92 -9.40 -15.78
N LYS A 378 26.19 -10.26 -14.78
CA LYS A 378 25.73 -11.65 -14.78
C LYS A 378 24.20 -11.77 -14.79
N ILE A 379 23.50 -10.98 -13.99
CA ILE A 379 22.03 -10.99 -13.93
C ILE A 379 21.43 -10.55 -15.27
N LEU A 380 21.94 -9.47 -15.88
CA LEU A 380 21.43 -8.94 -17.14
C LEU A 380 21.62 -9.92 -18.31
N LEU A 381 22.71 -10.70 -18.32
CA LEU A 381 22.91 -11.73 -19.34
C LEU A 381 21.88 -12.87 -19.26
N ILE A 382 21.43 -13.20 -18.05
CA ILE A 382 20.47 -14.29 -17.81
C ILE A 382 19.02 -13.78 -17.92
N HIS A 383 18.78 -12.55 -17.47
CA HIS A 383 17.45 -11.92 -17.42
C HIS A 383 17.51 -10.52 -18.05
N PRO A 384 17.67 -10.43 -19.38
CA PRO A 384 17.88 -9.16 -20.08
C PRO A 384 16.69 -8.21 -19.90
N ASP A 385 15.49 -8.74 -19.67
CA ASP A 385 14.25 -7.99 -19.47
C ASP A 385 14.29 -7.05 -18.26
N LEU A 386 15.14 -7.35 -17.28
CA LEU A 386 15.30 -6.52 -16.09
C LEU A 386 15.90 -5.14 -16.42
N ALA A 387 16.58 -5.01 -17.57
CA ALA A 387 17.17 -3.74 -18.00
C ALA A 387 16.13 -2.63 -18.16
N PHE A 388 14.89 -2.96 -18.56
CA PHE A 388 13.81 -1.99 -18.77
C PHE A 388 12.96 -1.70 -17.53
N LYS A 389 12.99 -2.56 -16.50
CA LYS A 389 12.10 -2.41 -15.34
C LYS A 389 12.62 -1.42 -14.28
N LYS A 390 13.94 -1.18 -14.19
CA LYS A 390 14.55 -0.26 -13.21
C LYS A 390 15.94 0.26 -13.61
N ASP A 391 16.10 0.95 -14.74
CA ASP A 391 17.33 1.67 -15.13
C ASP A 391 18.66 1.00 -14.72
N ILE A 392 18.73 -0.34 -14.77
CA ILE A 392 19.82 -1.10 -14.13
C ILE A 392 21.12 -0.84 -14.90
N SER A 393 20.98 -0.67 -16.21
CA SER A 393 22.05 -0.29 -17.13
C SER A 393 22.69 1.06 -16.80
N LEU A 394 22.00 1.99 -16.14
CA LEU A 394 22.56 3.28 -15.73
C LEU A 394 23.51 3.15 -14.53
N LYS A 395 23.42 2.06 -13.76
CA LYS A 395 24.31 1.81 -12.61
C LYS A 395 25.66 1.22 -13.00
N LEU A 396 25.82 0.77 -14.24
CA LEU A 396 27.06 0.16 -14.70
C LEU A 396 28.05 1.26 -15.11
N SER A 397 29.29 1.14 -14.64
CA SER A 397 30.40 1.93 -15.18
C SER A 397 30.66 1.57 -16.66
N GLU A 398 31.36 2.45 -17.37
CA GLU A 398 31.76 2.20 -18.77
C GLU A 398 32.59 0.91 -18.91
N LYS A 399 33.43 0.59 -17.92
CA LYS A 399 34.19 -0.67 -17.90
C LYS A 399 33.25 -1.89 -17.89
N SER A 400 32.29 -1.93 -16.98
CA SER A 400 31.35 -3.05 -16.86
C SER A 400 30.39 -3.14 -18.05
N LYS A 401 30.06 -2.00 -18.67
CA LYS A 401 29.35 -1.93 -19.95
C LYS A 401 30.14 -2.61 -21.07
N CYS A 402 31.44 -2.32 -21.19
CA CYS A 402 32.31 -3.01 -22.16
C CYS A 402 32.41 -4.52 -21.89
N GLU A 403 32.50 -4.93 -20.62
CA GLU A 403 32.50 -6.35 -20.27
C GLU A 403 31.19 -7.04 -20.65
N LEU A 404 30.04 -6.40 -20.38
CA LEU A 404 28.74 -6.90 -20.79
C LEU A 404 28.64 -7.00 -22.32
N PHE A 405 29.11 -5.98 -23.05
CA PHE A 405 29.16 -5.98 -24.51
C PHE A 405 29.94 -7.18 -25.07
N ASN A 406 31.16 -7.40 -24.57
CA ASN A 406 31.98 -8.54 -24.99
C ASN A 406 31.32 -9.88 -24.68
N LYS A 407 30.65 -10.01 -23.53
CA LYS A 407 29.91 -11.21 -23.16
C LYS A 407 28.71 -11.46 -24.06
N ILE A 408 27.95 -10.42 -24.42
CA ILE A 408 26.81 -10.55 -25.34
C ILE A 408 27.31 -11.01 -26.72
N LEU A 409 28.40 -10.42 -27.24
CA LEU A 409 29.02 -10.85 -28.49
C LEU A 409 29.40 -12.34 -28.47
N SER A 410 29.96 -12.82 -27.35
CA SER A 410 30.38 -14.22 -27.23
C SER A 410 29.21 -15.23 -27.09
N ASN A 411 28.10 -14.83 -26.45
CA ASN A 411 27.00 -15.74 -26.13
C ASN A 411 26.02 -15.98 -27.29
N GLN A 412 26.02 -15.13 -28.33
CA GLN A 412 25.12 -15.20 -29.49
C GLN A 412 23.61 -15.36 -29.16
N ASN A 413 23.18 -15.00 -27.94
CA ASN A 413 21.80 -15.14 -27.52
C ASN A 413 20.92 -14.02 -28.10
N VAL A 414 19.97 -14.40 -28.97
CA VAL A 414 19.03 -13.49 -29.64
C VAL A 414 18.20 -12.69 -28.64
N GLU A 415 17.83 -13.25 -27.48
CA GLU A 415 17.05 -12.55 -26.44
C GLU A 415 17.79 -11.35 -25.84
N SER A 416 19.12 -11.34 -25.92
CA SER A 416 19.95 -10.29 -25.35
C SER A 416 20.32 -9.19 -26.35
N ILE A 417 19.89 -9.30 -27.61
CA ILE A 417 20.27 -8.37 -28.68
C ILE A 417 19.92 -6.92 -28.34
N TYR A 418 18.75 -6.67 -27.73
CA TYR A 418 18.37 -5.30 -27.38
C TYR A 418 19.29 -4.66 -26.32
N LEU A 419 19.99 -5.47 -25.50
CA LEU A 419 20.93 -4.96 -24.50
C LEU A 419 22.10 -4.20 -25.16
N PHE A 420 22.51 -4.58 -26.38
CA PHE A 420 23.53 -3.83 -27.13
C PHE A 420 23.17 -2.35 -27.22
N TYR A 421 21.93 -2.08 -27.61
CA TYR A 421 21.47 -0.71 -27.79
C TYR A 421 21.32 0.01 -26.45
N LEU A 422 21.11 -0.67 -25.33
CA LEU A 422 21.09 -0.03 -24.01
C LEU A 422 22.49 0.36 -23.53
N ILE A 423 23.51 -0.45 -23.84
CA ILE A 423 24.89 -0.27 -23.36
C ILE A 423 25.63 0.81 -24.17
N ILE A 424 25.39 0.87 -25.48
CA ILE A 424 26.09 1.78 -26.37
C ILE A 424 25.77 3.26 -26.01
N PRO A 425 26.76 4.16 -25.93
CA PRO A 425 26.54 5.58 -25.60
C PRO A 425 25.65 6.30 -26.63
N ASN A 426 24.84 7.26 -26.20
CA ASN A 426 23.92 8.00 -27.09
C ASN A 426 24.62 8.91 -28.12
N ASN A 427 25.91 9.20 -27.92
CA ASN A 427 26.71 10.17 -28.69
C ASN A 427 27.74 9.51 -29.63
N ILE A 428 27.39 8.35 -30.20
CA ILE A 428 28.26 7.66 -31.18
C ILE A 428 28.58 8.61 -32.34
N LYS A 429 29.88 8.80 -32.62
CA LYS A 429 30.34 9.59 -33.77
C LYS A 429 30.14 8.85 -35.09
N ASP A 430 30.38 7.53 -35.07
CA ASP A 430 30.17 6.67 -36.22
C ASP A 430 28.74 6.09 -36.25
N ARG A 431 27.86 6.78 -36.97
CA ARG A 431 26.47 6.36 -37.15
C ARG A 431 26.37 5.07 -37.98
N LYS A 432 27.28 4.85 -38.93
CA LYS A 432 27.24 3.69 -39.83
C LYS A 432 27.35 2.39 -39.07
N PHE A 433 28.21 2.36 -38.05
CA PHE A 433 28.35 1.21 -37.15
C PHE A 433 27.01 0.78 -36.52
N LEU A 434 26.22 1.74 -36.00
CA LEU A 434 24.92 1.46 -35.38
C LEU A 434 23.88 0.99 -36.42
N GLU A 435 23.92 1.57 -37.62
CA GLU A 435 23.06 1.24 -38.76
C GLU A 435 23.31 -0.18 -39.29
N GLU A 436 24.59 -0.59 -39.38
CA GLU A 436 25.01 -1.93 -39.78
C GLU A 436 24.61 -2.98 -38.74
N ILE A 437 24.84 -2.69 -37.46
CA ILE A 437 24.42 -3.58 -36.36
C ILE A 437 22.91 -3.75 -36.36
N PHE A 438 22.15 -2.67 -36.50
CA PHE A 438 20.70 -2.74 -36.55
C PHE A 438 20.19 -3.58 -37.70
N THR A 439 20.73 -3.36 -38.90
CA THR A 439 20.36 -4.14 -40.08
C THR A 439 20.64 -5.62 -39.86
N THR A 440 21.81 -5.95 -39.35
CA THR A 440 22.22 -7.33 -39.07
C THR A 440 21.29 -7.99 -38.04
N HIS A 441 21.03 -7.32 -36.92
CA HIS A 441 20.16 -7.83 -35.87
C HIS A 441 18.69 -7.98 -36.32
N LEU A 442 18.18 -7.02 -37.09
CA LEU A 442 16.82 -7.09 -37.65
C LEU A 442 16.68 -8.28 -38.59
N THR A 443 17.63 -8.46 -39.51
CA THR A 443 17.66 -9.60 -40.43
C THR A 443 17.79 -10.93 -39.67
N LEU A 444 18.65 -11.01 -38.66
CA LEU A 444 18.81 -12.21 -37.82
C LEU A 444 17.52 -12.59 -37.10
N LEU A 445 16.86 -11.62 -36.47
CA LEU A 445 15.64 -11.83 -35.69
C LEU A 445 14.46 -12.27 -36.56
N ILE A 446 14.43 -11.82 -37.81
CA ILE A 446 13.35 -12.09 -38.75
C ILE A 446 13.56 -13.39 -39.52
N ASN A 447 14.80 -13.69 -39.92
CA ASN A 447 15.11 -14.89 -40.71
C ASN A 447 15.27 -16.16 -39.86
N LYS A 448 15.66 -16.04 -38.58
CA LYS A 448 15.70 -17.20 -37.69
C LYS A 448 14.30 -17.53 -37.16
N LYS A 449 13.95 -18.81 -37.11
CA LYS A 449 12.75 -19.30 -36.41
C LYS A 449 12.97 -19.16 -34.90
N TYR A 450 12.76 -17.97 -34.37
CA TYR A 450 12.88 -17.66 -32.95
C TYR A 450 11.50 -17.49 -32.29
N PRO A 451 11.15 -18.28 -31.26
CA PRO A 451 9.93 -18.06 -30.48
C PRO A 451 10.05 -16.74 -29.70
N LYS A 452 9.03 -15.87 -29.73
CA LYS A 452 9.01 -14.53 -29.09
C LYS A 452 9.86 -13.45 -29.79
N LYS A 453 10.17 -13.60 -31.07
CA LYS A 453 10.86 -12.56 -31.87
C LYS A 453 10.16 -11.20 -31.79
N GLU A 454 8.83 -11.20 -31.65
CA GLU A 454 7.97 -10.03 -31.47
C GLU A 454 8.39 -9.21 -30.24
N ILE A 455 8.58 -9.86 -29.10
CA ILE A 455 8.96 -9.22 -27.82
C ILE A 455 10.37 -8.64 -27.92
N VAL A 456 11.29 -9.35 -28.55
CA VAL A 456 12.68 -8.90 -28.72
C VAL A 456 12.75 -7.71 -29.68
N LEU A 457 11.97 -7.73 -30.77
CA LEU A 457 11.89 -6.63 -31.73
C LEU A 457 11.33 -5.36 -31.08
N ASP A 458 10.24 -5.47 -30.32
CA ASP A 458 9.64 -4.33 -29.63
C ASP A 458 10.65 -3.66 -28.66
N LYS A 459 11.36 -4.46 -27.87
CA LYS A 459 12.42 -3.98 -26.97
C LYS A 459 13.61 -3.37 -27.72
N MET A 460 13.98 -3.95 -28.86
CA MET A 460 15.04 -3.41 -29.72
C MET A 460 14.65 -2.03 -30.27
N ILE A 461 13.43 -1.90 -30.79
CA ILE A 461 12.86 -0.65 -31.28
C ILE A 461 12.87 0.40 -30.16
N PHE A 462 12.33 0.06 -28.99
CA PHE A 462 12.29 0.97 -27.84
C PHE A 462 13.69 1.44 -27.41
N SER A 463 14.69 0.53 -27.42
CA SER A 463 16.06 0.85 -27.06
C SER A 463 16.73 1.84 -28.02
N ILE A 464 16.32 1.84 -29.30
CA ILE A 464 16.87 2.73 -30.34
C ILE A 464 16.31 4.14 -30.22
N CYS A 465 15.12 4.33 -29.66
CA CYS A 465 14.51 5.64 -29.50
C CYS A 465 15.37 6.63 -28.69
N LYS A 466 16.37 6.16 -27.92
CA LYS A 466 17.29 7.03 -27.18
C LYS A 466 18.28 7.78 -28.08
N TYR A 467 18.54 7.31 -29.30
CA TYR A 467 19.44 7.95 -30.25
C TYR A 467 18.75 9.10 -30.99
N LYS A 468 19.56 10.03 -31.53
CA LYS A 468 19.08 11.12 -32.40
C LYS A 468 19.04 10.65 -33.86
N LYS A 469 18.19 11.30 -34.68
CA LYS A 469 18.04 11.05 -36.13
C LYS A 469 17.67 9.61 -36.44
N LEU A 470 16.37 9.32 -36.44
CA LEU A 470 15.86 7.95 -36.56
C LEU A 470 15.49 7.53 -37.99
N ASP A 471 15.78 8.38 -38.98
CA ASP A 471 15.41 8.25 -40.39
C ASP A 471 15.83 6.91 -41.00
N PHE A 472 17.10 6.53 -40.83
CA PHE A 472 17.62 5.26 -41.34
C PHE A 472 16.87 4.06 -40.76
N PHE A 473 16.65 4.04 -39.45
CA PHE A 473 16.00 2.92 -38.77
C PHE A 473 14.54 2.79 -39.20
N ALA A 474 13.83 3.90 -39.36
CA ALA A 474 12.47 3.93 -39.88
C ALA A 474 12.42 3.41 -41.33
N LEU A 475 13.36 3.83 -42.17
CA LEU A 475 13.48 3.36 -43.55
C LEU A 475 13.73 1.85 -43.61
N LYS A 476 14.63 1.35 -42.76
CA LYS A 476 14.97 -0.08 -42.71
C LYS A 476 13.81 -0.93 -42.22
N LEU A 477 13.04 -0.44 -41.23
CA LEU A 477 11.79 -1.08 -40.80
C LEU A 477 10.75 -1.09 -41.93
N LYS A 478 10.61 -0.01 -42.71
CA LYS A 478 9.73 0.06 -43.89
C LYS A 478 10.11 -1.00 -44.94
N GLU A 479 11.37 -1.08 -45.30
CA GLU A 479 11.87 -2.08 -46.27
C GLU A 479 11.53 -3.50 -45.82
N MET A 480 11.80 -3.78 -44.55
CA MET A 480 11.57 -5.09 -43.94
C MET A 480 10.08 -5.43 -43.87
N TYR A 481 9.23 -4.45 -43.55
CA TYR A 481 7.77 -4.61 -43.59
C TYR A 481 7.32 -5.05 -44.98
N LYS A 482 7.76 -4.36 -46.05
CA LYS A 482 7.38 -4.70 -47.43
C LYS A 482 7.80 -6.12 -47.80
N GLU A 483 9.00 -6.53 -47.40
CA GLU A 483 9.49 -7.89 -47.67
C GLU A 483 8.63 -8.95 -46.97
N LEU A 484 8.29 -8.73 -45.70
CA LEU A 484 7.48 -9.66 -44.92
C LEU A 484 6.03 -9.71 -45.35
N PHE A 485 5.42 -8.56 -45.68
CA PHE A 485 4.05 -8.47 -46.15
C PHE A 485 3.85 -9.28 -47.43
N LYS A 486 4.79 -9.20 -48.38
CA LYS A 486 4.79 -10.00 -49.62
C LYS A 486 4.82 -11.51 -49.36
N LYS A 487 5.51 -11.95 -48.29
CA LYS A 487 5.59 -13.37 -47.92
C LYS A 487 4.34 -13.84 -47.19
N ASN A 488 3.86 -13.06 -46.21
CA ASN A 488 2.66 -13.36 -45.45
C ASN A 488 2.07 -12.08 -44.81
N PRO A 489 0.94 -11.55 -45.32
CA PRO A 489 0.35 -10.30 -44.85
C PRO A 489 -0.31 -10.41 -43.47
N LYS A 490 -0.46 -11.61 -42.90
CA LYS A 490 -1.13 -11.85 -41.60
C LYS A 490 -0.16 -12.03 -40.43
N LEU A 491 1.12 -11.71 -40.59
CA LEU A 491 2.11 -11.86 -39.52
C LEU A 491 1.95 -10.78 -38.44
N GLU A 492 1.81 -11.18 -37.17
CA GLU A 492 1.72 -10.25 -36.02
C GLU A 492 2.91 -9.27 -35.94
N ILE A 493 4.10 -9.72 -36.32
CA ILE A 493 5.32 -8.89 -36.32
C ILE A 493 5.19 -7.65 -37.22
N LEU A 494 4.34 -7.68 -38.25
CA LEU A 494 4.09 -6.53 -39.13
C LEU A 494 3.53 -5.34 -38.34
N GLN A 495 2.64 -5.59 -37.38
CA GLN A 495 2.09 -4.53 -36.53
C GLN A 495 3.16 -3.90 -35.63
N ILE A 496 4.08 -4.71 -35.10
CA ILE A 496 5.21 -4.21 -34.28
C ILE A 496 6.15 -3.36 -35.13
N ILE A 497 6.42 -3.77 -36.37
CA ILE A 497 7.22 -2.98 -37.30
C ILE A 497 6.54 -1.64 -37.62
N LEU A 498 5.23 -1.63 -37.89
CA LEU A 498 4.47 -0.38 -38.12
C LEU A 498 4.51 0.54 -36.89
N ASN A 499 4.24 0.00 -35.70
CA ASN A 499 4.33 0.75 -34.45
C ASN A 499 5.74 1.33 -34.26
N GLY A 500 6.79 0.58 -34.60
CA GLY A 500 8.17 1.05 -34.57
C GLY A 500 8.45 2.19 -35.54
N ILE A 501 7.94 2.11 -36.78
CA ILE A 501 8.04 3.20 -37.76
C ILE A 501 7.40 4.47 -37.20
N PHE A 502 6.18 4.36 -36.66
CA PHE A 502 5.48 5.50 -36.06
C PHE A 502 6.21 6.05 -34.84
N LEU A 503 6.80 5.19 -34.01
CA LEU A 503 7.59 5.62 -32.86
C LEU A 503 8.86 6.37 -33.31
N PHE A 504 9.53 5.91 -34.37
CA PHE A 504 10.71 6.57 -34.91
C PHE A 504 10.39 7.90 -35.59
N ASN A 505 9.22 8.04 -36.22
CA ASN A 505 8.75 9.30 -36.81
C ASN A 505 8.73 10.47 -35.81
N ALA A 506 8.62 10.21 -34.50
CA ALA A 506 8.64 11.25 -33.49
C ALA A 506 9.98 12.02 -33.43
N ARG A 507 11.09 11.42 -33.91
CA ARG A 507 12.45 12.02 -33.90
C ARG A 507 13.19 11.87 -35.23
N ALA A 508 12.50 11.51 -36.31
CA ALA A 508 13.04 11.48 -37.66
C ALA A 508 12.78 12.82 -38.36
N ASP A 509 13.73 13.28 -39.17
CA ASP A 509 13.56 14.49 -39.97
C ASP A 509 12.61 14.20 -41.16
N THR A 510 12.76 13.01 -41.76
CA THR A 510 11.85 12.45 -42.75
C THR A 510 10.98 11.38 -42.09
N LYS A 511 9.67 11.65 -42.05
CA LYS A 511 8.66 10.76 -41.47
C LYS A 511 8.09 9.84 -42.55
N ILE A 512 7.71 8.62 -42.17
CA ILE A 512 7.14 7.61 -43.07
C ILE A 512 5.68 7.38 -42.71
N HIS A 513 4.76 7.55 -43.67
CA HIS A 513 3.34 7.28 -43.49
C HIS A 513 2.95 5.97 -44.19
N TYR A 514 2.21 5.14 -43.48
CA TYR A 514 1.62 3.92 -44.01
C TYR A 514 0.25 4.24 -44.61
N ILE A 515 -0.01 3.81 -45.85
CA ILE A 515 -1.30 4.01 -46.51
C ILE A 515 -2.16 2.75 -46.30
N ASP A 516 -1.75 1.65 -46.94
CA ASP A 516 -2.41 0.35 -46.91
C ASP A 516 -1.46 -0.70 -47.50
N GLU A 517 -1.72 -1.98 -47.25
CA GLU A 517 -0.95 -3.13 -47.74
C GLU A 517 0.57 -2.99 -47.56
N ASP A 518 1.35 -2.79 -48.64
CA ASP A 518 2.79 -2.51 -48.62
C ASP A 518 3.14 -1.10 -49.14
N TYR A 519 2.15 -0.21 -49.18
CA TYR A 519 2.26 1.16 -49.67
C TYR A 519 2.57 2.16 -48.55
N PHE A 520 3.59 2.97 -48.79
CA PHE A 520 4.07 4.00 -47.88
C PHE A 520 4.46 5.25 -48.67
N PHE A 521 4.35 6.42 -48.08
CA PHE A 521 4.99 7.63 -48.60
C PHE A 521 5.87 8.28 -47.54
N GLN A 522 6.80 9.11 -47.96
CA GLN A 522 7.68 9.85 -47.06
C GLN A 522 7.27 11.31 -47.01
N TYR A 523 7.46 11.95 -45.88
CA TYR A 523 7.17 13.37 -45.74
C TYR A 523 8.17 14.06 -44.84
N LYS A 524 8.52 15.29 -45.19
CA LYS A 524 9.48 16.11 -44.45
C LYS A 524 8.99 17.53 -44.38
N LYS A 525 9.02 18.10 -43.18
CA LYS A 525 8.77 19.52 -42.97
C LYS A 525 10.07 20.27 -43.26
N VAL A 526 10.07 21.12 -44.30
CA VAL A 526 11.26 21.84 -44.77
C VAL A 526 11.46 23.13 -43.98
N ASN A 527 10.35 23.80 -43.62
CA ASN A 527 10.31 24.95 -42.73
C ASN A 527 8.92 24.99 -42.03
N GLN A 528 8.59 26.05 -41.28
CA GLN A 528 7.33 26.11 -40.52
C GLN A 528 6.08 25.96 -41.39
N ASP A 529 6.16 26.34 -42.66
CA ASP A 529 5.03 26.50 -43.59
C ASP A 529 5.04 25.48 -44.74
N ILE A 530 6.14 24.76 -45.00
CA ILE A 530 6.27 23.90 -46.19
C ILE A 530 6.46 22.44 -45.81
N LEU A 531 5.60 21.60 -46.38
CA LEU A 531 5.66 20.16 -46.29
C LEU A 531 6.00 19.56 -47.66
N HIS A 532 7.05 18.73 -47.70
CA HIS A 532 7.40 17.92 -48.85
C HIS A 532 6.86 16.50 -48.65
N LEU A 533 6.21 15.97 -49.67
CA LEU A 533 5.62 14.64 -49.72
C LEU A 533 6.23 13.88 -50.90
N GLU A 534 6.97 12.82 -50.62
CA GLU A 534 7.58 11.96 -51.63
C GLU A 534 6.73 10.69 -51.79
N MET A 535 6.11 10.55 -52.95
CA MET A 535 5.16 9.48 -53.27
C MET A 535 5.81 8.33 -54.02
N ILE A 536 5.23 7.13 -53.94
CA ILE A 536 5.63 5.98 -54.78
C ILE A 536 5.10 6.19 -56.20
N GLU A 537 5.86 5.73 -57.20
CA GLU A 537 5.39 5.52 -58.58
C GLU A 537 4.00 4.88 -58.59
N ASN A 538 3.05 5.50 -59.30
CA ASN A 538 1.63 5.14 -59.45
C ASN A 538 0.64 5.68 -58.40
N PHE A 539 1.09 6.42 -57.38
CA PHE A 539 0.20 7.18 -56.49
C PHE A 539 0.17 8.66 -56.87
N ASN A 540 -1.03 9.23 -56.99
CA ASN A 540 -1.22 10.67 -57.22
C ASN A 540 -2.04 11.29 -56.09
N ILE A 541 -1.58 12.42 -55.57
CA ILE A 541 -2.39 13.23 -54.65
C ILE A 541 -3.48 13.93 -55.47
N VAL A 542 -4.74 13.63 -55.13
CA VAL A 542 -5.92 14.21 -55.77
C VAL A 542 -6.32 15.50 -55.06
N LYS A 543 -6.19 15.51 -53.73
CA LYS A 543 -6.63 16.61 -52.90
C LYS A 543 -5.84 16.64 -51.59
N ILE A 544 -5.54 17.83 -51.08
CA ILE A 544 -5.02 18.05 -49.73
C ILE A 544 -5.97 19.02 -49.04
N THR A 545 -6.40 18.70 -47.81
CA THR A 545 -7.21 19.60 -46.99
C THR A 545 -6.60 19.81 -45.62
N ASN A 546 -6.83 20.99 -45.03
CA ASN A 546 -6.44 21.28 -43.64
C ASN A 546 -7.51 20.77 -42.64
N GLU A 547 -7.29 21.02 -41.36
CA GLU A 547 -8.17 20.62 -40.25
C GLU A 547 -9.59 21.25 -40.28
N ILE A 548 -9.79 22.32 -41.06
CA ILE A 548 -11.08 23.00 -41.27
C ILE A 548 -11.71 22.57 -42.62
N ASN A 549 -11.11 21.58 -43.30
CA ASN A 549 -11.49 21.08 -44.63
C ASN A 549 -11.30 22.08 -45.78
N GLU A 550 -10.46 23.11 -45.62
CA GLU A 550 -10.09 23.99 -46.72
C GLU A 550 -9.03 23.33 -47.60
N ASP A 551 -9.12 23.57 -48.91
CA ASP A 551 -8.23 23.01 -49.91
C ASP A 551 -6.84 23.68 -49.81
N VAL A 552 -5.81 22.85 -49.64
CA VAL A 552 -4.41 23.31 -49.56
C VAL A 552 -3.79 23.25 -50.94
N HIS A 553 -3.20 24.35 -51.40
CA HIS A 553 -2.46 24.39 -52.65
C HIS A 553 -1.18 23.53 -52.57
N PHE A 554 -0.95 22.73 -53.62
CA PHE A 554 0.24 21.93 -53.76
C PHE A 554 0.81 21.98 -55.18
N LYS A 555 2.13 21.85 -55.30
CA LYS A 555 2.86 21.74 -56.57
C LYS A 555 3.48 20.36 -56.69
N LYS A 556 3.50 19.79 -57.90
CA LYS A 556 4.10 18.50 -58.19
C LYS A 556 5.36 18.68 -59.04
N GLU A 557 6.47 18.14 -58.56
CA GLU A 557 7.76 18.07 -59.26
C GLU A 557 8.23 16.61 -59.26
N GLY A 558 7.96 15.89 -60.35
CA GLY A 558 8.21 14.45 -60.42
C GLY A 558 7.36 13.67 -59.41
N MET A 559 8.02 12.97 -58.47
CA MET A 559 7.36 12.22 -57.38
C MET A 559 7.18 13.04 -56.09
N ILE A 560 7.65 14.28 -56.08
CA ILE A 560 7.61 15.16 -54.92
C ILE A 560 6.44 16.13 -55.05
N TYR A 561 5.62 16.19 -54.00
CA TYR A 561 4.56 17.17 -53.85
C TYR A 561 4.93 18.13 -52.73
N THR A 562 4.88 19.43 -53.03
CA THR A 562 5.19 20.50 -52.08
C THR A 562 3.89 21.22 -51.76
N CYS A 563 3.49 21.24 -50.49
CA CYS A 563 2.26 21.91 -50.06
C CYS A 563 2.50 22.94 -48.95
N ASP A 564 1.67 23.99 -48.96
CA ASP A 564 1.68 25.05 -47.94
C ASP A 564 0.86 24.59 -46.72
N ALA A 565 1.58 24.24 -45.66
CA ALA A 565 1.09 23.72 -44.40
C ALA A 565 0.99 24.79 -43.30
N LYS A 566 1.01 26.07 -43.66
CA LYS A 566 1.00 27.19 -42.71
C LYS A 566 -0.14 27.09 -41.70
N ASN A 567 0.19 27.25 -40.42
CA ASN A 567 -0.75 27.22 -39.28
C ASN A 567 -1.62 25.96 -39.14
N SER A 568 -1.34 24.87 -39.86
CA SER A 568 -2.10 23.63 -39.76
C SER A 568 -1.46 22.70 -38.74
N GLN A 569 -2.23 22.13 -37.81
CA GLN A 569 -1.76 21.05 -36.93
C GLN A 569 -1.95 19.68 -37.58
N LYS A 570 -2.95 19.58 -38.46
CA LYS A 570 -3.28 18.38 -39.20
C LYS A 570 -3.57 18.66 -40.67
N ILE A 571 -3.06 17.81 -41.54
CA ILE A 571 -3.37 17.80 -42.98
C ILE A 571 -3.93 16.43 -43.36
N GLN A 572 -5.00 16.43 -44.14
CA GLN A 572 -5.60 15.24 -44.72
C GLN A 572 -5.30 15.19 -46.22
N ILE A 573 -4.70 14.08 -46.66
CA ILE A 573 -4.25 13.88 -48.04
C ILE A 573 -5.10 12.78 -48.66
N PHE A 574 -5.74 13.08 -49.77
CA PHE A 574 -6.49 12.14 -50.59
C PHE A 574 -5.61 11.65 -51.72
N ILE A 575 -5.27 10.37 -51.68
CA ILE A 575 -4.30 9.75 -52.58
C ILE A 575 -5.01 8.71 -53.43
N ARG A 576 -4.82 8.74 -54.75
CA ARG A 576 -5.39 7.76 -55.68
C ARG A 576 -4.31 6.84 -56.23
N ASN A 577 -4.60 5.55 -56.22
CA ASN A 577 -3.85 4.52 -56.96
C ASN A 577 -4.86 3.68 -57.75
N LEU A 578 -4.73 3.69 -59.08
CA LEU A 578 -5.65 3.05 -60.02
C LEU A 578 -7.13 3.43 -59.71
N ASN A 579 -7.87 2.50 -59.10
CA ASN A 579 -9.30 2.59 -58.81
C ASN A 579 -9.65 2.80 -57.32
N LYS A 580 -8.65 2.92 -56.43
CA LYS A 580 -8.88 3.15 -54.99
C LYS A 580 -8.39 4.53 -54.57
N THR A 581 -9.19 5.18 -53.73
CA THR A 581 -8.82 6.44 -53.07
C THR A 581 -8.57 6.16 -51.59
N TYR A 582 -7.39 6.56 -51.12
CA TYR A 582 -6.96 6.45 -49.74
C TYR A 582 -6.96 7.82 -49.10
N THR A 583 -7.16 7.84 -47.79
CA THR A 583 -7.10 9.05 -46.98
C THR A 583 -5.98 8.90 -45.96
N ALA A 584 -4.97 9.76 -46.04
CA ALA A 584 -3.85 9.80 -45.11
C ALA A 584 -3.95 11.04 -44.22
N ASN A 585 -3.87 10.85 -42.91
CA ASN A 585 -3.87 11.95 -41.94
C ASN A 585 -2.44 12.19 -41.44
N ILE A 586 -1.90 13.37 -41.71
CA ILE A 586 -0.59 13.81 -41.23
C ILE A 586 -0.76 14.80 -40.09
N TYR A 587 -0.07 14.55 -38.98
CA TYR A 587 0.07 15.48 -37.87
C TYR A 587 1.45 16.13 -37.95
N LEU A 588 1.48 17.47 -37.97
CA LEU A 588 2.67 18.27 -38.31
C LEU A 588 3.59 18.52 -37.12
#